data_AF-E9SEN7-F1
#
_entry.id   AF-E9SEN7-F1
#
_cell.length_a   1.000
_cell.length_b   1.000
_cell.length_c   1.000
_cell.angle_alpha   90.00
_cell.angle_beta   90.00
_cell.angle_gamma   90.00
#
_symmetry.space_group_name_H-M   'P 1'
#
loop_
_entity.id
_entity.type
_entity.pdbx_description
1 polymer ?
#
loop_
_entity_poly.entity_id
_entity_poly.type
_entity_poly.pdbx_seq_one_letter_code
_entity_poly.pdbx_strand_id
1 'polypeptide(L)' 'MQKYHLEIIMADVSGKGVPEAANGREELFGSERMLVSLNESNITDHEILPTNVKSAVDGSVGVAERFDDITMFAITLK' A
#
# COMPACT_ATOMS: atom_id res chain seq x y z
N MET A 1 -11.33 -10.23 25.46
CA MET A 1 -10.57 -9.44 24.47
C MET A 1 -11.54 -9.07 23.36
N GLN A 2 -11.80 -7.79 23.14
CA GLN A 2 -12.61 -7.39 21.98
C GLN A 2 -11.78 -7.56 20.70
N LYS A 3 -12.38 -8.19 19.70
CA LYS A 3 -11.72 -8.62 18.47
C LYS A 3 -11.94 -7.53 17.44
N TYR A 4 -10.98 -6.60 17.34
CA TYR A 4 -11.01 -5.56 16.31
C TYR A 4 -10.82 -6.20 14.93
N HIS A 5 -11.59 -5.74 13.95
CA HIS A 5 -11.45 -6.14 12.55
C HIS A 5 -10.88 -4.95 11.79
N LEU A 6 -9.67 -5.09 11.24
CA LEU A 6 -9.09 -4.09 10.34
C LEU A 6 -9.37 -4.53 8.90
N GLU A 7 -9.91 -3.60 8.12
CA GLU A 7 -10.01 -3.72 6.67
C GLU A 7 -9.22 -2.58 6.01
N ILE A 8 -8.42 -2.92 5.01
CA ILE A 8 -7.71 -1.94 4.18
C ILE A 8 -8.21 -2.09 2.76
N ILE A 9 -8.65 -0.98 2.19
CA ILE A 9 -9.03 -0.87 0.79
C ILE A 9 -7.97 0.00 0.12
N MET A 10 -7.16 -0.60 -0.74
CA MET A 10 -6.27 0.15 -1.62
C MET A 10 -6.98 0.30 -2.97
N ALA A 11 -7.18 1.54 -3.41
CA ALA A 11 -7.94 1.83 -4.62
C ALA A 11 -7.27 2.99 -5.37
N ASP A 12 -6.86 2.75 -6.60
CA ASP A 12 -6.50 3.80 -7.54
C ASP A 12 -7.74 4.20 -8.36
N VAL A 13 -7.84 5.48 -8.69
CA VAL A 13 -8.86 6.04 -9.58
C VAL A 13 -8.60 5.66 -11.04
N SER A 14 -7.35 5.32 -11.41
CA SER A 14 -6.95 4.85 -12.75
C SER A 14 -7.34 3.39 -13.05
N GLY A 15 -7.72 2.62 -12.02
CA GLY A 15 -7.98 1.18 -12.10
C GLY A 15 -6.74 0.30 -11.89
N LYS A 16 -5.56 0.88 -11.66
CA LYS A 16 -4.33 0.13 -11.35
C LYS A 16 -4.03 0.05 -9.86
N GLY A 17 -3.95 -1.14 -9.28
CA GLY A 17 -3.70 -1.28 -7.85
C GLY A 17 -2.27 -0.89 -7.42
N VAL A 18 -2.05 -0.77 -6.11
CA VAL A 18 -0.69 -0.64 -5.51
C VAL A 18 0.32 -1.67 -6.04
N PRO A 19 -0.04 -2.96 -6.23
CA PRO A 19 0.89 -3.94 -6.80
C PRO A 19 1.40 -3.60 -8.22
N GLU A 20 0.69 -2.75 -8.96
CA GLU A 20 0.99 -2.41 -10.35
C GLU A 20 1.87 -1.15 -10.48
N ALA A 21 2.24 -0.51 -9.37
CA ALA A 21 3.20 0.57 -9.38
C ALA A 21 4.53 0.09 -9.96
N ALA A 22 5.00 0.68 -11.05
CA ALA A 22 6.22 0.27 -11.75
C ALA A 22 7.35 1.29 -11.59
N ASN A 23 8.59 0.80 -11.57
CA ASN A 23 9.78 1.67 -11.63
C ASN A 23 10.16 1.99 -13.08
N GLY A 24 11.25 2.75 -13.26
CA GLY A 24 11.72 3.17 -14.58
C GLY A 24 12.26 2.04 -15.49
N ARG A 25 12.29 0.80 -14.98
CA ARG A 25 12.60 -0.43 -15.72
C ARG A 25 11.36 -1.30 -15.97
N GLU A 26 10.17 -0.76 -15.72
CA GLU A 26 8.89 -1.47 -15.82
C GLU A 26 8.75 -2.64 -14.83
N GLU A 27 9.56 -2.68 -13.76
CA GLU A 27 9.43 -3.68 -12.70
C GLU A 27 8.31 -3.27 -11.75
N LEU A 28 7.29 -4.11 -11.61
CA LEU A 28 6.15 -3.88 -10.73
C LEU A 28 6.53 -4.01 -9.25
N PHE A 29 5.88 -3.23 -8.38
CA PHE A 29 6.00 -3.34 -6.93
C PHE A 29 5.57 -4.73 -6.46
N GLY A 30 4.44 -5.23 -6.96
CA GLY A 30 3.97 -6.59 -6.74
C GLY A 30 3.31 -6.83 -5.38
N SER A 31 2.45 -7.85 -5.34
CA SER A 31 1.63 -8.17 -4.15
C SER A 31 2.44 -8.65 -2.96
N GLU A 32 3.59 -9.31 -3.18
CA GLU A 32 4.43 -9.81 -2.08
C GLU A 32 5.03 -8.66 -1.26
N ARG A 33 5.60 -7.64 -1.92
CA ARG A 33 6.14 -6.47 -1.23
C ARG A 33 5.05 -5.65 -0.53
N MET A 34 3.85 -5.59 -1.12
CA MET A 34 2.68 -5.00 -0.47
C MET A 34 2.28 -5.76 0.80
N LEU A 35 2.26 -7.10 0.77
CA LEU A 35 1.96 -7.90 1.96
C LEU A 35 3.03 -7.73 3.04
N VAL A 36 4.30 -7.64 2.67
CA VAL A 36 5.39 -7.37 3.63
C VAL A 36 5.18 -6.02 4.30
N SER A 37 4.97 -4.94 3.54
CA SER A 37 4.78 -3.58 4.12
C SER A 37 3.53 -3.46 4.99
N LEU A 38 2.46 -4.19 4.65
CA LEU A 38 1.27 -4.30 5.49
C LEU A 38 1.52 -5.03 6.82
N ASN A 39 2.49 -5.93 6.87
CA ASN A 39 2.82 -6.72 8.06
C ASN A 39 3.96 -6.10 8.91
N GLU A 40 4.56 -4.98 8.49
CA GLU A 40 5.61 -4.26 9.24
C GLU A 40 5.09 -3.56 10.50
N SER A 41 3.77 -3.48 10.68
CA SER A 41 3.13 -2.85 11.85
C SER A 41 1.99 -3.71 12.37
N ASN A 42 1.57 -3.45 13.61
CA ASN A 42 0.40 -4.14 14.14
C ASN A 42 -0.84 -3.79 13.30
N ILE A 43 -1.64 -4.82 13.00
CA ILE A 43 -2.87 -4.76 12.19
C ILE A 43 -3.93 -3.80 12.78
N THR A 44 -3.71 -3.16 13.92
CA THR A 44 -4.65 -2.20 14.51
C THR A 44 -4.36 -0.75 14.14
N ASP A 45 -3.24 -0.48 13.47
CA ASP A 45 -2.78 0.88 13.23
C ASP A 45 -3.14 1.39 11.82
N HIS A 46 -4.41 1.76 11.65
CA HIS A 46 -4.95 2.25 10.37
C HIS A 46 -4.29 3.55 9.88
N GLU A 47 -3.65 4.33 10.75
CA GLU A 47 -2.92 5.54 10.35
C GLU A 47 -1.52 5.20 9.80
N ILE A 48 -0.87 4.16 10.36
CA ILE A 48 0.47 3.76 9.97
C ILE A 48 0.48 2.93 8.67
N LEU A 49 -0.52 2.05 8.47
CA LEU A 49 -0.48 1.09 7.36
C LEU A 49 -0.41 1.73 5.96
N PRO A 50 -1.21 2.77 5.62
CA PRO A 50 -1.07 3.48 4.35
C PRO A 50 0.31 4.14 4.19
N THR A 51 0.88 4.63 5.29
CA THR A 51 2.22 5.25 5.30
C THR A 51 3.31 4.23 4.96
N ASN A 52 3.31 3.06 5.60
CA ASN A 52 4.30 2.01 5.32
C ASN A 52 4.25 1.56 3.86
N VAL A 53 3.03 1.32 3.35
CA VAL A 53 2.84 0.92 1.95
C VAL A 53 3.30 2.01 1.01
N LYS A 54 2.98 3.28 1.29
CA LYS A 54 3.46 4.42 0.48
C LYS A 54 4.99 4.46 0.44
N SER A 55 5.65 4.36 1.60
CA SER A 55 7.11 4.37 1.69
C SER A 55 7.75 3.21 0.95
N ALA A 56 7.16 2.01 1.03
CA ALA A 56 7.65 0.84 0.30
C ALA A 56 7.52 1.02 -1.22
N VAL A 57 6.39 1.58 -1.69
CA VAL A 57 6.20 1.89 -3.12
C VAL A 57 7.18 2.97 -3.57
N ASP A 58 7.33 4.07 -2.82
CA ASP A 58 8.28 5.15 -3.14
C ASP A 58 9.72 4.62 -3.23
N GLY A 59 10.13 3.76 -2.30
CA GLY A 59 11.45 3.13 -2.33
C GLY A 59 11.64 2.16 -3.51
N SER A 60 10.58 1.46 -3.93
CA SER A 60 10.63 0.51 -5.05
C SER A 60 10.59 1.19 -6.42
N VAL A 61 9.84 2.29 -6.55
CA VAL A 61 9.70 3.07 -7.79
C VAL A 61 10.91 4.00 -7.99
N GLY A 62 11.54 4.45 -6.89
CA GLY A 62 12.73 5.29 -6.93
C GLY A 62 12.44 6.69 -7.47
N VAL A 63 13.26 7.16 -8.41
CA VAL A 63 13.09 8.47 -9.08
C VAL A 63 12.25 8.41 -10.35
N ALA A 64 11.70 7.23 -10.69
CA ALA A 64 10.85 7.10 -11.86
C ALA A 64 9.59 7.95 -11.67
N GLU A 65 9.20 8.66 -12.73
CA GLU A 65 7.96 9.42 -12.74
C GLU A 65 6.82 8.43 -12.50
N ARG A 66 6.11 8.59 -11.37
CA ARG A 66 4.99 7.71 -11.01
C ARG A 66 3.95 7.83 -12.12
N PHE A 67 3.58 6.69 -12.69
CA PHE A 67 2.69 6.62 -13.86
C PHE A 67 1.23 6.95 -13.52
N ASP A 68 0.79 6.73 -12.27
CA ASP A 68 -0.60 6.94 -11.80
C ASP A 68 -0.63 7.38 -10.32
N ASP A 69 -1.66 8.15 -9.92
CA ASP A 69 -1.88 8.61 -8.54
C ASP A 69 -2.51 7.51 -7.68
N ILE A 70 -1.81 7.05 -6.63
CA ILE A 70 -2.31 6.01 -5.73
C ILE A 70 -3.11 6.63 -4.58
N THR A 71 -4.35 6.17 -4.38
CA THR A 71 -5.14 6.45 -3.17
C THR A 71 -5.24 5.19 -2.29
N MET A 72 -5.14 5.36 -0.96
CA MET A 72 -5.24 4.25 0.00
C MET A 72 -6.18 4.65 1.13
N PHE A 73 -7.02 3.70 1.56
CA PHE A 73 -7.98 3.90 2.64
C PHE A 73 -7.92 2.72 3.62
N ALA A 74 -7.68 3.02 4.89
CA ALA A 74 -7.66 2.03 5.96
C ALA A 74 -8.75 2.35 7.00
N ILE A 75 -9.51 1.34 7.43
CA ILE A 75 -10.57 1.47 8.42
C ILE A 75 -10.42 0.41 9.51
N THR A 76 -10.48 0.84 10.77
CA THR A 76 -10.56 -0.07 11.92
C THR A 76 -12.01 -0.14 12.40
N LEU A 77 -12.60 -1.32 12.37
CA LEU A 77 -13.94 -1.59 12.91
C LEU A 77 -13.82 -2.12 14.34
N LYS A 78 -14.59 -1.52 15.24
CA LYS A 78 -14.68 -1.89 16.66
C LYS A 78 -15.83 -2.85 16.91
#